data_AF-A0A1C3XB41-F1
#
_entry.id   AF-A0A1C3XB41-F1
#
_cell.length_a   1.000
_cell.length_b   1.000
_cell.length_c   1.000
_cell.angle_alpha   90.00
_cell.angle_beta   90.00
_cell.angle_gamma   90.00
#
_symmetry.space_group_name_H-M   'P 1'
#
loop_
_entity.id
_entity.type
_entity.pdbx_description
1 polymer ?
#
loop_
_entity_poly.entity_id
_entity_poly.type
_entity_poly.pdbx_seq_one_letter_code
_entity_poly.pdbx_strand_id
1 'polypeptide(L)'
;MGIFDKIKGAIWGEAKAAPAPTQTTAATANPAPAPTPAPSATTAATSPATSAPAAPVDIASILDAAVKKSGQKLDWKHSIVDLMKALGMDASLSERKELAQELGYTGDAGDSAKMNIFLHKALLKKLADNGGKVPAELLD
;
A
#
# COMPACT_ATOMS: atom_id res chain seq x y z
N MET A 1 9.47 14.98 6.94
CA MET A 1 8.76 13.82 6.37
C MET A 1 7.29 14.18 6.34
N GLY A 2 6.78 14.55 5.17
CA GLY A 2 5.39 14.98 5.03
C GLY A 2 4.39 13.85 5.26
N ILE A 3 3.13 14.20 5.42
CA ILE A 3 2.02 13.25 5.59
C ILE A 3 1.88 12.31 4.40
N PHE A 4 2.11 12.81 3.19
CA PHE A 4 2.12 12.00 1.97
C PHE A 4 3.14 10.86 2.05
N ASP A 5 4.39 11.16 2.41
CA ASP A 5 5.46 10.16 2.54
C ASP A 5 5.17 9.12 3.62
N LYS A 6 4.53 9.52 4.73
CA LYS A 6 4.07 8.58 5.75
C LYS A 6 2.99 7.64 5.22
N ILE A 7 2.02 8.17 4.47
CA ILE A 7 0.94 7.36 3.86
C ILE A 7 1.55 6.38 2.87
N LYS A 8 2.44 6.85 2.01
CA LYS A 8 3.21 6.02 1.08
C LYS A 8 4.00 4.94 1.81
N GLY A 9 4.75 5.31 2.86
CA GLY A 9 5.50 4.36 3.67
C GLY A 9 4.61 3.30 4.32
N ALA A 10 3.44 3.69 4.83
CA ALA A 10 2.47 2.77 5.42
C ALA A 10 1.87 1.83 4.37
N ILE A 11 1.47 2.33 3.20
CA ILE A 11 0.87 1.51 2.14
C ILE A 11 1.89 0.52 1.58
N TRP A 12 3.09 0.95 1.22
CA TRP A 12 4.12 0.04 0.69
C TRP A 12 4.71 -0.85 1.79
N GLY A 13 4.75 -0.39 3.04
CA GLY A 13 5.10 -1.21 4.20
C GLY A 13 4.07 -2.30 4.46
N GLU A 14 2.78 -1.96 4.35
CA GLU A 14 1.67 -2.90 4.49
C GLU A 14 1.56 -3.81 3.26
N ALA A 15 1.92 -3.35 2.07
CA ALA A 15 2.09 -4.19 0.87
C ALA A 15 3.23 -5.20 1.01
N LYS A 16 4.29 -4.84 1.74
CA LYS A 16 5.40 -5.74 2.05
C LYS A 16 5.06 -6.69 3.19
N ALA A 17 4.21 -6.27 4.13
CA ALA A 17 3.73 -7.08 5.24
C ALA A 17 2.55 -7.98 4.86
N ALA A 18 1.77 -7.62 3.83
CA ALA A 18 0.75 -8.43 3.21
C ALA A 18 1.44 -9.32 2.17
N PRO A 19 1.77 -10.60 2.50
CA PRO A 19 2.27 -11.50 1.48
C PRO A 19 1.21 -11.56 0.38
N ALA A 20 1.65 -11.42 -0.87
CA ALA A 20 0.85 -11.77 -2.02
C ALA A 20 0.15 -13.11 -1.74
N PRO A 21 -1.13 -13.28 -2.09
CA PRO A 21 -1.81 -14.57 -1.96
C PRO A 21 -1.20 -15.53 -2.99
N THR A 22 -0.02 -16.05 -2.67
CA THR A 22 0.50 -17.29 -3.22
C THR A 22 -0.11 -18.39 -2.36
N GLN A 23 -1.34 -18.74 -2.71
CA GLN A 23 -1.79 -20.09 -2.50
C GLN A 23 -0.76 -21.01 -3.15
N THR A 24 -0.06 -21.82 -2.37
CA THR A 24 0.22 -23.25 -2.62
C THR A 24 1.13 -23.78 -1.51
N THR A 25 0.46 -24.50 -0.61
CA THR A 25 0.85 -25.82 -0.07
C THR A 25 2.06 -25.93 0.86
N ALA A 26 1.69 -26.26 2.10
CA ALA A 26 2.42 -27.03 3.09
C ALA A 26 3.63 -27.84 2.59
N ALA A 27 4.76 -27.66 3.28
CA ALA A 27 5.62 -28.77 3.65
C ALA A 27 6.40 -28.40 4.91
N THR A 28 5.98 -29.00 6.02
CA THR A 28 6.76 -29.19 7.24
C THR A 28 8.15 -29.72 6.89
N ALA A 29 9.20 -29.07 7.40
CA ALA A 29 10.55 -29.66 7.42
C ALA A 29 11.17 -29.44 8.80
N ASN A 30 11.10 -30.48 9.64
CA ASN A 30 11.98 -30.67 10.79
C ASN A 30 13.22 -31.48 10.32
N PRO A 31 14.40 -31.32 10.95
CA PRO A 31 15.71 -31.47 10.31
C PRO A 31 16.35 -32.84 10.55
N ALA A 32 17.20 -33.30 9.63
CA ALA A 32 18.24 -34.30 9.91
C ALA A 32 19.28 -34.35 8.76
N PRO A 33 20.54 -34.76 9.02
CA PRO A 33 21.73 -34.18 8.40
C PRO A 33 22.36 -34.97 7.25
N ALA A 34 23.26 -34.28 6.53
CA ALA A 34 24.31 -34.77 5.63
C ALA A 34 25.22 -35.84 6.29
N PRO A 35 26.07 -36.64 5.57
CA PRO A 35 26.87 -36.21 4.40
C PRO A 35 27.22 -37.26 3.32
N THR A 36 27.74 -36.78 2.17
CA THR A 36 28.93 -37.27 1.40
C THR A 36 28.78 -37.04 -0.12
N PRO A 37 29.83 -36.59 -0.86
CA PRO A 37 29.72 -36.08 -2.23
C PRO A 37 30.17 -37.09 -3.31
N ALA A 38 29.54 -37.05 -4.48
CA ALA A 38 30.12 -37.54 -5.75
C ALA A 38 29.50 -36.78 -6.95
N PRO A 39 30.29 -36.36 -7.95
CA PRO A 39 29.82 -35.48 -9.01
C PRO A 39 29.33 -36.31 -10.21
N SER A 40 28.17 -35.96 -10.74
CA SER A 40 27.84 -36.28 -12.14
C SER A 40 26.87 -35.24 -12.68
N ALA A 41 27.34 -34.61 -13.74
CA ALA A 41 26.68 -33.56 -14.47
C ALA A 41 25.39 -34.08 -15.12
N THR A 42 24.28 -33.38 -14.89
CA THR A 42 23.18 -33.27 -15.84
C THR A 42 22.55 -31.91 -15.64
N THR A 43 22.74 -31.08 -16.67
CA THR A 43 22.11 -29.80 -16.99
C THR A 43 20.94 -29.40 -16.10
N ALA A 44 21.24 -28.49 -15.18
CA ALA A 44 20.26 -27.62 -14.56
C ALA A 44 19.63 -26.74 -15.65
N ALA A 45 18.36 -26.98 -15.97
CA ALA A 45 17.51 -25.93 -16.50
C ALA A 45 17.22 -24.96 -15.35
N THR A 46 18.16 -24.06 -15.09
CA THR A 46 17.89 -22.84 -14.33
C THR A 46 16.90 -22.03 -15.14
N SER A 47 15.61 -22.31 -14.95
CA SER A 47 14.59 -21.32 -15.24
C SER A 47 14.94 -20.12 -14.37
N PRO A 48 15.18 -18.93 -14.93
CA PRO A 48 15.32 -17.75 -14.09
C PRO A 48 14.04 -17.71 -13.27
N ALA A 49 14.18 -17.72 -11.95
CA ALA A 49 13.17 -17.09 -11.11
C ALA A 49 13.13 -15.65 -11.62
N THR A 50 12.26 -15.39 -12.61
CA THR A 50 11.82 -14.06 -12.95
C THR A 50 11.31 -13.54 -11.63
N SER A 51 12.15 -12.76 -10.95
CA SER A 51 11.76 -11.82 -9.92
C SER A 51 10.49 -11.19 -10.48
N ALA A 52 9.35 -11.61 -9.95
CA ALA A 52 8.07 -11.13 -10.43
C ALA A 52 8.21 -9.61 -10.45
N PRO A 53 7.99 -8.94 -11.61
CA PRO A 53 8.07 -7.49 -11.66
C PRO A 53 7.19 -7.01 -10.51
N ALA A 54 7.76 -6.21 -9.60
CA ALA A 54 7.11 -5.81 -8.37
C ALA A 54 5.67 -5.43 -8.71
N ALA A 55 4.72 -6.29 -8.30
CA ALA A 55 3.35 -6.17 -8.77
C ALA A 55 2.87 -4.77 -8.36
N PRO A 56 2.15 -4.06 -9.24
CA PRO A 56 1.66 -2.73 -8.92
C PRO A 56 0.87 -2.83 -7.61
N VAL A 57 1.26 -1.98 -6.66
CA VAL A 57 0.80 -2.08 -5.27
C VAL A 57 -0.68 -1.71 -5.24
N ASP A 58 -1.56 -2.68 -4.98
CA ASP A 58 -3.01 -2.46 -5.01
C ASP A 58 -3.45 -1.68 -3.78
N ILE A 59 -3.55 -0.36 -3.94
CA ILE A 59 -3.84 0.58 -2.85
C ILE A 59 -5.22 0.30 -2.27
N ALA A 60 -6.20 -0.02 -3.11
CA ALA A 60 -7.54 -0.32 -2.64
C ALA A 60 -7.56 -1.54 -1.72
N SER A 61 -6.83 -2.60 -2.09
CA SER A 61 -6.72 -3.81 -1.27
C SER A 61 -5.98 -3.57 0.04
N ILE A 62 -4.93 -2.73 0.02
CA ILE A 62 -4.15 -2.40 1.23
C ILE A 62 -4.97 -1.54 2.18
N LEU A 63 -5.67 -0.53 1.68
CA LEU A 63 -6.54 0.30 2.50
C LEU A 63 -7.71 -0.51 3.05
N ASP A 64 -8.30 -1.42 2.27
CA ASP A 64 -9.36 -2.31 2.76
C ASP A 64 -8.85 -3.20 3.91
N ALA A 65 -7.66 -3.78 3.75
CA ALA A 65 -7.00 -4.56 4.80
C ALA A 65 -6.69 -3.71 6.04
N ALA A 66 -6.23 -2.46 5.86
CA ALA A 66 -5.92 -1.52 6.92
C ALA A 66 -7.20 -1.10 7.69
N VAL A 67 -8.29 -0.80 6.97
CA VAL A 67 -9.60 -0.51 7.58
C VAL A 67 -10.12 -1.70 8.37
N LYS A 68 -10.02 -2.91 7.81
CA LYS A 68 -10.40 -4.13 8.49
C LYS A 68 -9.57 -4.36 9.75
N LYS A 69 -8.27 -4.00 9.74
CA LYS A 69 -7.38 -4.01 10.89
C LYS A 69 -7.78 -3.00 11.97
N SER A 70 -8.16 -1.79 11.58
CA SER A 70 -8.66 -0.78 12.52
C SER A 70 -9.98 -1.19 13.18
N GLY A 71 -10.72 -2.14 12.61
CA GLY A 71 -11.97 -2.65 13.18
C GLY A 71 -13.12 -1.64 13.15
N GLN A 72 -12.94 -0.53 12.43
CA GLN A 72 -13.91 0.55 12.27
C GLN A 72 -14.42 0.59 10.84
N LYS A 73 -15.66 1.02 10.64
CA LYS A 73 -16.19 1.31 9.31
C LYS A 73 -15.67 2.68 8.86
N LEU A 74 -14.58 2.68 8.11
CA LEU A 74 -13.86 3.86 7.64
C LEU A 74 -14.08 4.02 6.13
N ASP A 75 -14.65 5.15 5.71
CA ASP A 75 -14.97 5.45 4.31
C ASP A 75 -13.80 6.12 3.58
N TRP A 76 -12.67 5.41 3.52
CA TRP A 76 -11.42 5.89 2.89
C TRP A 76 -11.58 6.33 1.43
N LYS A 77 -12.62 5.83 0.74
CA LYS A 77 -12.99 6.15 -0.66
C LYS A 77 -13.55 7.56 -0.86
N HIS A 78 -14.09 8.16 0.18
CA HIS A 78 -14.69 9.50 0.12
C HIS A 78 -14.07 10.46 1.14
N SER A 79 -13.31 9.91 2.10
CA SER A 79 -12.85 10.64 3.26
C SER A 79 -11.36 10.39 3.46
N ILE A 80 -10.56 11.45 3.24
CA ILE A 80 -9.11 11.41 3.48
C ILE A 80 -8.79 11.11 4.95
N VAL A 81 -9.69 11.53 5.85
CA VAL A 81 -9.54 11.36 7.29
C VAL A 81 -9.62 9.88 7.64
N ASP A 82 -10.61 9.19 7.08
CA ASP A 82 -10.80 7.76 7.31
C ASP A 82 -9.69 6.92 6.69
N LEU A 83 -9.17 7.34 5.53
CA LEU A 83 -7.97 6.75 4.91
C LEU A 83 -6.75 6.85 5.84
N MET A 84 -6.52 8.02 6.43
CA MET A 84 -5.41 8.23 7.35
C MET A 84 -5.57 7.40 8.64
N LYS A 85 -6.80 7.32 9.17
CA LYS A 85 -7.12 6.49 10.35
C LYS A 85 -6.97 5.00 10.07
N ALA A 86 -7.27 4.55 8.86
CA ALA A 86 -7.03 3.17 8.44
C ALA A 86 -5.56 2.79 8.59
N LEU A 87 -4.67 3.71 8.25
CA LEU A 87 -3.21 3.55 8.33
C LEU A 87 -2.64 3.85 9.73
N GLY A 88 -3.50 4.04 10.74
CA GLY A 88 -3.09 4.32 12.12
C GLY A 88 -2.58 5.74 12.36
N MET A 89 -2.95 6.71 11.52
CA MET A 89 -2.67 8.14 11.76
C MET A 89 -3.85 8.84 12.43
N ASP A 90 -3.56 9.95 13.11
CA ASP A 90 -4.56 10.70 13.87
C ASP A 90 -5.55 11.46 12.96
N ALA A 91 -5.13 11.78 11.73
CA ALA A 91 -5.94 12.47 10.74
C ALA A 91 -6.45 13.83 11.24
N SER A 92 -5.60 14.52 11.99
CA SER A 92 -5.89 15.81 12.61
C SER A 92 -5.91 16.94 11.59
N LEU A 93 -6.56 18.07 11.93
CA LEU A 93 -6.62 19.26 11.05
C LEU A 93 -5.22 19.75 10.65
N SER A 94 -4.23 19.60 11.53
CA SER A 94 -2.83 19.90 11.26
C SER A 94 -2.26 19.01 10.14
N GLU A 95 -2.39 17.69 10.23
CA GLU A 95 -1.94 16.80 9.14
C GLU A 95 -2.69 17.06 7.84
N ARG A 96 -4.00 17.36 7.90
CA ARG A 96 -4.77 17.67 6.69
C ARG A 96 -4.26 18.94 6.01
N LYS A 97 -3.93 19.98 6.80
CA LYS A 97 -3.32 21.21 6.29
C LYS A 97 -1.93 20.97 5.71
N GLU A 98 -1.10 20.19 6.39
CA GLU A 98 0.22 19.84 5.89
C GLU A 98 0.14 19.04 4.58
N LEU A 99 -0.76 18.05 4.52
CA LEU A 99 -1.04 17.29 3.31
C LEU A 99 -1.58 18.19 2.18
N ALA A 100 -2.46 19.15 2.50
CA ALA A 100 -2.96 20.12 1.55
C ALA A 100 -1.83 20.98 0.97
N GLN A 101 -0.91 21.46 1.80
CA GLN A 101 0.26 22.23 1.36
C GLN A 101 1.18 21.39 0.48
N GLU A 102 1.46 20.15 0.86
CA GLU A 102 2.29 19.20 0.10
C GLU A 102 1.67 18.86 -1.27
N LEU A 103 0.35 18.70 -1.33
CA LEU A 103 -0.39 18.44 -2.57
C LEU A 103 -0.67 19.71 -3.39
N GLY A 104 -0.28 20.88 -2.90
CA GLY A 104 -0.48 22.15 -3.58
C GLY A 104 -1.93 22.63 -3.63
N TYR A 105 -2.74 22.30 -2.60
CA TYR A 105 -4.08 22.85 -2.46
C TYR A 105 -4.02 24.36 -2.21
N THR A 106 -4.57 25.12 -3.14
CA THR A 106 -4.66 26.60 -3.08
C THR A 106 -6.09 27.09 -2.86
N GLY A 107 -7.02 26.18 -2.60
CA GLY A 107 -8.43 26.51 -2.41
C GLY A 107 -8.75 27.08 -1.03
N ASP A 108 -10.02 27.44 -0.84
CA ASP A 108 -10.51 28.00 0.42
C ASP A 108 -10.48 26.95 1.54
N ALA A 109 -9.86 27.29 2.68
CA ALA A 109 -9.76 26.39 3.84
C ALA A 109 -11.07 26.29 4.63
N GLY A 110 -12.04 27.17 4.37
CA GLY A 110 -13.38 27.12 4.96
C GLY A 110 -14.30 26.10 4.29
N ASP A 111 -14.08 25.79 3.01
CA ASP A 111 -14.85 24.78 2.28
C ASP A 111 -14.22 23.38 2.46
N SER A 112 -14.41 22.84 3.67
CA SER A 112 -13.89 21.52 4.06
C SER A 112 -14.35 20.38 3.15
N ALA A 113 -15.51 20.52 2.48
CA ALA A 113 -16.00 19.53 1.53
C ALA A 113 -15.19 19.53 0.23
N LYS A 114 -15.03 20.70 -0.41
CA LYS A 114 -14.18 20.83 -1.61
C LYS A 114 -12.73 20.48 -1.32
N MET A 115 -12.20 20.94 -0.18
CA MET A 115 -10.87 20.61 0.28
C MET A 115 -10.69 19.10 0.43
N ASN A 116 -11.65 18.41 1.07
CA ASN A 116 -11.57 16.96 1.26
C ASN A 116 -11.56 16.20 -0.08
N ILE A 117 -12.46 16.55 -1.00
CA ILE A 117 -12.56 15.90 -2.31
C ILE A 117 -11.27 16.13 -3.11
N PHE A 118 -10.74 17.36 -3.11
CA PHE A 118 -9.48 17.66 -3.78
C PHE A 118 -8.32 16.87 -3.18
N LEU A 119 -8.16 16.90 -1.85
CA LEU A 119 -7.06 16.20 -1.17
C LEU A 119 -7.13 14.69 -1.43
N HIS A 120 -8.33 14.11 -1.40
CA HIS A 120 -8.57 12.70 -1.70
C HIS A 120 -8.07 12.35 -3.10
N LYS A 121 -8.52 13.09 -4.12
CA LYS A 121 -8.14 12.83 -5.51
C LYS A 121 -6.66 13.09 -5.76
N ALA A 122 -6.12 14.19 -5.24
CA ALA A 122 -4.71 14.55 -5.40
C ALA A 122 -3.80 13.52 -4.72
N LEU A 123 -4.16 13.06 -3.51
CA LEU A 123 -3.44 11.99 -2.81
C LEU A 123 -3.44 10.71 -3.64
N LEU A 124 -4.62 10.24 -4.06
CA LEU A 124 -4.77 9.01 -4.84
C LEU A 124 -4.00 9.06 -6.16
N LYS A 125 -4.09 10.18 -6.87
CA LYS A 125 -3.33 10.40 -8.11
C LYS A 125 -1.83 10.31 -7.86
N LYS A 126 -1.34 10.93 -6.78
CA LYS A 126 0.08 10.90 -6.42
C LYS A 126 0.53 9.51 -5.99
N LEU A 127 -0.30 8.78 -5.28
CA LEU A 127 -0.11 7.37 -4.94
C LEU A 127 -0.02 6.49 -6.21
N ALA A 128 -0.93 6.71 -7.17
CA ALA A 128 -0.92 5.99 -8.45
C ALA A 128 0.35 6.27 -9.25
N ASP A 129 0.77 7.53 -9.32
CA ASP A 129 1.99 7.99 -9.98
C ASP A 129 3.27 7.34 -9.40
N ASN A 130 3.24 6.94 -8.13
CA ASN A 130 4.35 6.28 -7.43
C ASN A 130 4.37 4.75 -7.60
N GLY A 131 3.54 4.19 -8.49
CA GLY A 131 3.48 2.74 -8.75
C GLY A 131 2.37 2.00 -8.00
N GLY A 132 1.43 2.76 -7.42
CA GLY A 132 0.22 2.21 -6.83
C GLY A 132 -0.88 1.98 -7.87
N LYS A 133 -1.68 0.93 -7.70
CA LYS A 133 -2.88 0.68 -8.49
C LYS A 133 -4.08 1.25 -7.73
N VAL A 134 -4.70 2.27 -8.34
CA VAL A 134 -5.89 2.94 -7.81
C VAL A 134 -7.07 2.68 -8.76
N PRO A 135 -8.26 2.33 -8.23
CA PRO A 135 -9.48 2.25 -9.02
C PRO A 135 -9.81 3.57 -9.72
N ALA A 136 -10.18 3.52 -11.00
CA ALA A 136 -10.52 4.71 -11.77
C ALA A 136 -11.70 5.48 -11.15
N GLU A 137 -12.64 4.78 -10.51
CA GLU A 137 -13.78 5.37 -9.78
C GLU A 137 -13.36 6.34 -8.67
N LEU A 138 -12.14 6.23 -8.14
CA LEU A 138 -11.61 7.10 -7.09
C LEU A 138 -10.75 8.25 -7.63
N LEU A 139 -10.39 8.18 -8.92
CA LEU A 139 -9.64 9.22 -9.62
C LEU A 139 -10.55 10.22 -10.34
N ASP A 140 -11.85 9.89 -10.50
CA ASP A 140 -12.86 10.65 -11.26
C ASP A 140 -13.42 11.89 -10.54
#